data_AF-A0A2P5AHB6-F1
#
_entry.id   AF-A0A2P5AHB6-F1
#
_cell.length_a   1.000
_cell.length_b   1.000
_cell.length_c   1.000
_cell.angle_alpha   90.00
_cell.angle_beta   90.00
_cell.angle_gamma   90.00
#
_symmetry.space_group_name_H-M   'P 1'
#
loop_
_entity.id
_entity.type
_entity.pdbx_description
1 polymer ?
#
loop_
_entity_poly.entity_id
_entity_poly.type
_entity_poly.pdbx_seq_one_letter_code
_entity_poly.pdbx_strand_id
1 'polypeptide(L)'
;MNEGTKIYDHLSVLNGIVSELEAIGVKNEDEDKAMRFIWSLPPSYEHMKPILVHKKKIVVYSEVTSKLLFEEKRLTGGGSNVLPKGSDLAVDTRKKNSMKMNVIY
;
A
#
# COMPACT_ATOMS: atom_id res chain seq x y z
N MET A 1 15.81 -5.32 -1.41
CA MET A 1 15.05 -5.78 -2.59
C MET A 1 15.43 -4.89 -3.77
N ASN A 2 15.46 -5.43 -4.99
CA ASN A 2 15.71 -4.65 -6.20
C ASN A 2 14.40 -4.21 -6.84
N GLU A 3 14.43 -3.14 -7.64
CA GLU A 3 13.27 -2.72 -8.43
C GLU A 3 12.74 -3.85 -9.32
N GLY A 4 11.41 -3.95 -9.45
CA GLY A 4 10.74 -4.99 -10.24
C GLY A 4 10.70 -6.38 -9.59
N THR A 5 11.33 -6.59 -8.43
CA THR A 5 11.17 -7.83 -7.65
C THR A 5 9.74 -7.91 -7.11
N LYS A 6 9.09 -9.07 -7.21
CA LYS A 6 7.76 -9.25 -6.61
C LYS A 6 7.86 -9.25 -5.09
N ILE A 7 6.90 -8.61 -4.43
CA ILE A 7 6.78 -8.54 -2.97
C ILE A 7 6.72 -9.95 -2.38
N TYR A 8 6.01 -10.88 -3.03
CA TYR A 8 5.94 -12.28 -2.59
C TYR A 8 7.30 -12.98 -2.61
N ASP A 9 8.09 -12.80 -3.67
CA ASP A 9 9.41 -13.43 -3.80
C ASP A 9 10.36 -12.91 -2.73
N HIS A 10 10.36 -11.59 -2.50
CA HIS A 10 11.15 -10.97 -1.44
C HIS A 10 10.72 -11.40 -0.03
N LEU A 11 9.41 -11.58 0.18
CA LEU A 11 8.86 -12.09 1.44
C LEU A 11 9.36 -13.52 1.74
N SER A 12 9.39 -14.38 0.73
CA SER A 12 9.90 -15.75 0.86
C SER A 12 11.37 -15.76 1.29
N VAL A 13 12.22 -14.92 0.68
CA VAL A 13 13.63 -14.78 1.04
C VAL A 13 13.79 -14.30 2.48
N LEU A 14 13.06 -13.26 2.90
CA LEU A 14 13.15 -12.76 4.27
C LEU A 14 12.66 -13.78 5.30
N ASN A 15 11.59 -14.53 5.01
CA ASN A 15 11.11 -15.59 5.88
C ASN A 15 12.13 -16.73 6.02
N GLY A 16 12.82 -17.10 4.94
CA GLY A 16 13.93 -18.06 4.99
C GLY A 16 15.04 -17.61 5.95
N ILE A 17 15.47 -16.35 5.83
CA ILE A 17 16.49 -15.77 6.73
C ILE A 17 15.98 -15.74 8.18
N VAL A 18 14.72 -15.37 8.42
CA VAL A 18 14.14 -15.36 9.77
C VAL A 18 14.13 -16.77 10.36
N SER A 19 13.74 -17.80 9.59
CA SER A 19 13.76 -19.19 10.03
C SER A 19 15.17 -19.70 10.34
N GLU A 20 16.17 -19.34 9.53
CA GLU A 20 17.58 -19.66 9.81
C GLU A 20 18.07 -19.00 11.10
N LEU A 21 17.70 -17.75 11.35
CA LEU A 21 18.03 -17.04 12.58
C LEU A 21 17.32 -17.66 13.80
N GLU A 22 16.05 -18.00 13.68
CA GLU A 22 15.29 -18.68 14.73
C GLU A 22 15.87 -20.07 15.04
N ALA A 23 16.41 -20.78 14.04
CA ALA A 23 17.05 -22.08 14.22
C ALA A 23 18.33 -22.02 15.08
N ILE A 24 19.06 -20.90 15.06
CA ILE A 24 20.21 -20.66 15.94
C ILE A 24 19.83 -19.97 17.27
N GLY A 25 18.53 -19.83 17.55
CA GLY A 25 18.01 -19.30 18.80
C GLY A 25 17.81 -17.78 18.86
N VAL A 26 17.87 -17.08 17.71
CA VAL A 26 17.57 -15.64 17.66
C VAL A 26 16.06 -15.43 17.70
N LYS A 27 15.60 -14.66 18.70
CA LYS A 27 14.21 -14.22 18.77
C LYS A 27 14.02 -13.06 17.79
N ASN A 28 13.13 -13.24 16.83
CA ASN A 28 12.71 -12.17 15.92
C ASN A 28 11.29 -11.78 16.30
N GLU A 29 11.10 -10.58 16.84
CA GLU A 29 9.76 -10.08 17.15
C GLU A 29 9.06 -9.63 15.86
N ASP A 30 7.72 -9.56 15.90
CA ASP A 30 6.93 -9.15 14.74
C ASP A 30 7.28 -7.74 14.26
N GLU A 31 7.64 -6.84 15.18
CA GLU A 31 8.10 -5.49 14.87
C GLU A 31 9.44 -5.51 14.13
N ASP A 32 10.41 -6.32 14.57
CA ASP A 32 11.70 -6.46 13.91
C ASP A 32 11.55 -7.01 12.49
N LYS A 33 10.71 -8.03 12.32
CA LYS A 33 10.37 -8.61 11.01
C LYS A 33 9.76 -7.56 10.10
N ALA A 34 8.82 -6.77 10.63
CA ALA A 34 8.14 -5.72 9.87
C ALA A 34 9.08 -4.58 9.48
N MET A 35 9.89 -4.10 10.41
CA MET A 35 10.86 -3.03 10.15
C MET A 35 11.88 -3.49 9.12
N ARG A 36 12.49 -4.66 9.30
CA ARG A 36 13.45 -5.20 8.33
C ARG A 36 12.86 -5.29 6.92
N PHE A 37 11.58 -5.66 6.82
CA PHE A 37 10.88 -5.66 5.55
C PHE A 37 10.70 -4.25 4.97
N ILE A 38 10.17 -3.29 5.74
CA ILE A 38 9.94 -1.89 5.30
C ILE A 38 11.24 -1.24 4.81
N TRP A 39 12.33 -1.40 5.55
CA TRP A 39 13.62 -0.80 5.22
C TRP A 39 14.31 -1.45 4.02
N SER A 40 13.92 -2.69 3.68
CA SER A 40 14.47 -3.41 2.52
C SER A 40 13.78 -3.09 1.18
N LEU A 41 12.71 -2.29 1.22
CA LEU A 41 11.93 -1.91 0.04
C LEU A 41 12.74 -1.00 -0.91
N PRO A 42 12.53 -1.13 -2.23
CA PRO A 42 13.23 -0.31 -3.22
C PRO A 42 12.61 1.10 -3.31
N PRO A 43 13.28 2.05 -3.99
CA PRO A 43 12.83 3.44 -4.11
C PRO A 43 11.38 3.65 -4.60
N SER A 44 10.86 2.78 -5.47
CA SER A 44 9.46 2.85 -5.94
C SER A 44 8.42 2.80 -4.81
N TYR A 45 8.76 2.20 -3.67
CA TYR A 45 7.92 2.09 -2.48
C TYR A 45 8.25 3.13 -1.39
N GLU A 46 9.08 4.14 -1.67
CA GLU A 46 9.52 5.12 -0.66
C GLU A 46 8.34 5.81 0.04
N HIS A 47 7.30 6.12 -0.73
CA HIS A 47 6.06 6.72 -0.25
C HIS A 47 5.28 5.83 0.75
N MET A 48 5.50 4.50 0.73
CA MET A 48 4.85 3.55 1.64
C MET A 48 5.53 3.48 3.00
N LYS A 49 6.84 3.72 3.10
CA LYS A 49 7.59 3.66 4.36
C LYS A 49 6.94 4.50 5.47
N PRO A 50 6.65 5.80 5.28
CA PRO A 50 5.95 6.59 6.30
C PRO A 50 4.52 6.09 6.54
N ILE A 51 3.81 5.59 5.53
CA ILE A 51 2.42 5.09 5.72
C ILE A 51 2.39 3.87 6.64
N LEU A 52 3.42 3.01 6.54
CA LEU A 52 3.55 1.79 7.32
C LEU A 52 4.02 2.05 8.75
N VAL A 53 4.86 3.06 8.96
CA VAL A 53 5.46 3.40 10.27
C VAL A 53 4.65 4.44 11.06
N HIS A 54 4.16 5.49 10.40
CA HIS A 54 3.76 6.74 11.05
C HIS A 54 2.37 6.74 11.71
N LYS A 55 1.68 5.59 11.74
CA LYS A 55 0.31 5.46 12.29
C LYS A 55 0.17 4.50 13.45
N LYS A 56 1.22 3.76 13.83
CA LYS A 56 1.09 2.69 14.81
C LYS A 56 2.19 2.73 15.85
N LYS A 57 1.78 2.56 17.10
CA LYS A 57 2.69 2.35 18.23
C LYS A 57 3.40 0.99 18.17
N ILE A 58 2.79 0.01 17.49
CA ILE A 58 3.33 -1.34 17.27
C ILE A 58 3.09 -1.70 15.80
N VAL A 59 4.17 -2.05 15.09
CA VAL A 59 4.10 -2.45 13.69
C VAL A 59 3.88 -3.96 13.62
N VAL A 60 2.74 -4.38 13.07
CA VAL A 60 2.38 -5.80 12.94
C VAL A 60 2.78 -6.31 11.56
N TYR A 61 3.54 -7.41 11.51
CA TYR A 61 4.11 -7.96 10.27
C TYR A 61 3.05 -8.32 9.23
N SER A 62 1.97 -8.98 9.64
CA SER A 62 0.88 -9.40 8.75
C SER A 62 0.15 -8.22 8.08
N GLU A 63 0.05 -7.08 8.75
CA GLU A 63 -0.59 -5.90 8.17
C GLU A 63 0.31 -5.19 7.18
N VAL A 64 1.61 -5.12 7.48
CA VAL A 64 2.62 -4.55 6.57
C VAL A 64 2.64 -5.34 5.26
N THR A 65 2.70 -6.68 5.36
CA THR A 65 2.69 -7.57 4.18
C THR A 65 1.41 -7.43 3.36
N SER A 66 0.24 -7.38 4.01
CA SER A 66 -1.04 -7.20 3.34
C SER A 66 -1.15 -5.86 2.60
N LYS A 67 -0.71 -4.75 3.22
CA LYS A 67 -0.71 -3.43 2.58
C LYS A 67 0.24 -3.35 1.40
N LEU A 68 1.42 -3.95 1.51
CA LEU A 68 2.40 -3.98 0.43
C LEU A 68 1.93 -4.83 -0.75
N LEU A 69 1.31 -5.99 -0.51
CA LEU A 69 0.72 -6.81 -1.58
C LEU A 69 -0.44 -6.09 -2.28
N PHE A 70 -1.24 -5.32 -1.54
CA PHE A 70 -2.28 -4.48 -2.14
C PHE A 70 -1.67 -3.37 -3.00
N GLU A 71 -0.60 -2.75 -2.51
CA GLU A 71 0.08 -1.67 -3.21
C GLU A 71 0.76 -2.16 -4.49
N GLU A 72 1.43 -3.32 -4.46
CA GLU A 72 2.04 -3.94 -5.64
C GLU A 72 0.99 -4.19 -6.73
N LYS A 73 -0.20 -4.69 -6.36
CA LYS A 73 -1.33 -4.87 -7.31
C LYS A 73 -1.79 -3.55 -7.90
N ARG A 74 -1.78 -2.47 -7.11
CA ARG A 74 -2.15 -1.12 -7.57
C ARG A 74 -1.10 -0.56 -8.54
N LEU A 75 0.19 -0.81 -8.31
CA LEU A 75 1.28 -0.40 -9.21
C LEU A 75 1.29 -1.19 -10.52
N THR A 76 1.07 -2.51 -10.44
CA THR A 76 1.11 -3.42 -11.59
C THR A 76 -0.19 -3.42 -12.42
N GLY A 77 -1.33 -3.10 -11.81
CA GLY A 77 -2.66 -3.22 -12.41
C GLY A 77 -3.31 -1.91 -12.85
N GLY A 78 -2.53 -0.89 -13.26
CA GLY A 78 -3.03 0.46 -13.58
C GLY A 78 -4.41 0.51 -14.26
N GLY A 79 -5.46 0.80 -13.47
CA GLY A 79 -6.83 0.91 -13.98
C GLY A 79 -7.98 0.63 -13.01
N SER A 80 -8.00 1.18 -11.79
CA SER A 80 -9.25 1.70 -11.18
C SER A 80 -8.98 2.25 -9.78
N ASN A 81 -9.54 3.43 -9.54
CA ASN A 81 -9.41 4.17 -8.30
C ASN A 81 -10.18 3.48 -7.18
N VAL A 82 -9.50 2.76 -6.29
CA VAL A 82 -10.03 2.46 -4.95
C VAL A 82 -8.91 2.57 -3.92
N LEU A 83 -8.55 3.81 -3.63
CA LEU A 83 -8.16 4.21 -2.27
C LEU A 83 -9.31 3.76 -1.32
N PRO A 84 -9.04 3.20 -0.13
CA PRO A 84 -10.07 3.15 0.90
C PRO A 84 -10.36 4.59 1.31
N LYS A 85 -11.32 5.20 0.61
CA LYS A 85 -11.73 6.60 0.74
C LYS A 85 -12.55 6.74 2.02
N GLY A 86 -11.86 6.89 3.15
CA GLY A 86 -12.36 7.78 4.19
C GLY A 86 -12.33 9.19 3.60
N SER A 87 -13.48 9.86 3.62
CA SER A 87 -13.72 11.26 3.20
C SER A 87 -13.44 11.60 1.73
N ASP A 88 -14.50 11.69 0.93
CA ASP A 88 -14.85 12.97 0.30
C ASP A 88 -16.25 12.92 -0.32
N LEU A 89 -17.05 13.92 0.04
CA LEU A 89 -18.41 14.20 -0.38
C LEU A 89 -18.55 14.15 -1.92
N ALA A 90 -19.51 13.38 -2.41
CA ALA A 90 -19.95 13.50 -3.80
C ALA A 90 -20.88 14.71 -3.91
N VAL A 91 -20.38 15.83 -4.44
CA VAL A 91 -21.21 16.92 -4.94
C VAL A 91 -21.33 16.73 -6.45
N ASP A 92 -22.42 16.11 -6.88
CA ASP A 92 -22.81 16.03 -8.28
C ASP A 92 -23.46 17.36 -8.67
N THR A 93 -22.72 18.27 -9.30
CA THR A 93 -23.27 19.47 -9.92
C THR A 93 -23.46 19.24 -11.42
N ARG A 94 -24.59 18.64 -11.81
CA ARG A 94 -25.07 18.68 -13.20
C ARG A 94 -26.45 19.33 -13.33
N LYS A 95 -26.36 20.65 -13.54
CA LYS A 95 -27.13 21.52 -14.45
C LYS A 95 -28.64 21.24 -14.59
N LYS A 96 -29.45 22.05 -13.89
CA LYS A 96 -30.88 22.26 -14.19
C LYS A 96 -31.03 22.99 -15.53
N ASN A 97 -31.72 22.35 -16.47
CA ASN A 97 -32.24 22.99 -17.68
C ASN A 97 -33.45 23.88 -17.34
N SER A 98 -33.41 25.13 -17.76
CA SER A 98 -34.53 26.08 -17.97
C SER A 98 -33.91 27.25 -18.76
N MET A 99 -34.42 27.81 -19.86
CA MET A 99 -35.79 28.06 -20.31
C MET A 99 -35.72 28.39 -21.82
N LYS A 100 -36.76 28.05 -22.58
CA LYS A 100 -36.93 28.40 -24.00
C LYS A 100 -37.05 29.92 -24.17
N MET A 101 -36.43 30.48 -25.20
CA MET A 101 -36.89 31.73 -25.85
C MET A 101 -36.74 31.59 -27.36
N ASN A 102 -37.88 31.51 -28.06
CA ASN A 102 -37.96 31.66 -29.51
C ASN A 102 -37.98 33.17 -29.81
N VAL A 103 -37.07 33.66 -30.64
CA VAL A 103 -37.18 34.98 -31.28
C VAL A 103 -37.43 34.73 -32.76
N ILE A 104 -38.63 35.12 -33.20
CA ILE A 104 -39.06 35.14 -34.60
C ILE A 104 -38.58 36.48 -35.18
N TYR A 105 -37.92 36.45 -36.33
CA TYR A 105 -37.69 37.62 -37.19
C TYR A 105 -38.74 37.66 -38.29
#